data_AF-A0A924VPR3-F1
#
_entry.id   AF-A0A924VPR3-F1
#
_cell.length_a   1.000
_cell.length_b   1.000
_cell.length_c   1.000
_cell.angle_alpha   90.00
_cell.angle_beta   90.00
_cell.angle_gamma   90.00
#
_symmetry.space_group_name_H-M   'P 1'
#
loop_
_entity.id
_entity.type
_entity.pdbx_description
1 polymer ?
#
loop_
_entity_poly.entity_id
_entity_poly.type
_entity_poly.pdbx_seq_one_letter_code
_entity_poly.pdbx_strand_id
1 'polypeptide(L)' 'QEPISRILVTGGGAQLIGLSQALAEMTQLPVIAADPFATIAVSPKLDKDEVNRSRTSLTVALGLALGGMA' A
#
# COMPACT_ATOMS: atom_id res chain seq x y z
N GLN A 1 -20.86 6.39 14.97
CA GLN A 1 -19.75 6.45 14.00
C GLN A 1 -18.51 6.00 14.74
N GLU A 2 -17.77 5.04 14.20
CA GLU A 2 -16.53 4.56 14.83
C GLU A 2 -15.37 5.51 14.44
N PRO A 3 -14.49 5.91 15.38
CA PRO A 3 -13.39 6.82 15.07
C PRO A 3 -12.39 6.17 14.10
N ILE A 4 -11.85 6.97 13.18
CA ILE A 4 -10.78 6.53 12.27
C ILE A 4 -9.51 6.28 13.09
N SER A 5 -8.93 5.09 12.96
CA SER A 5 -7.77 4.67 13.76
C SER A 5 -6.42 4.83 13.05
N ARG A 6 -6.41 4.91 11.71
CA ARG A 6 -5.20 5.04 10.90
C ARG A 6 -5.53 5.41 9.45
N ILE A 7 -4.50 5.84 8.72
CA ILE A 7 -4.53 6.09 7.27
C ILE A 7 -3.58 5.11 6.59
N LEU A 8 -4.05 4.45 5.53
CA LEU A 8 -3.22 3.65 4.64
C LEU A 8 -3.01 4.41 3.34
N VAL A 9 -1.75 4.57 2.91
CA VAL A 9 -1.42 5.23 1.64
C VAL A 9 -1.05 4.19 0.59
N THR A 10 -1.61 4.35 -0.61
CA THR A 10 -1.43 3.48 -1.78
C THR A 10 -1.13 4.32 -3.03
N GLY A 11 -0.80 3.67 -4.14
CA GLY A 11 -0.46 4.32 -5.41
C GLY A 11 0.97 4.88 -5.47
N GLY A 12 1.36 5.38 -6.64
CA GLY A 12 2.68 6.00 -6.83
C GLY A 12 2.86 7.29 -6.03
N GLY A 13 1.77 8.05 -5.80
CA GLY A 13 1.79 9.27 -4.99
C GLY A 13 2.22 9.03 -3.53
N ALA A 14 1.95 7.84 -2.98
CA ALA A 14 2.39 7.45 -1.65
C ALA A 14 3.93 7.43 -1.49
N GLN A 15 4.68 7.36 -2.61
CA GLN A 15 6.15 7.37 -2.61
C GLN A 15 6.74 8.78 -2.57
N LEU A 16 5.91 9.83 -2.59
CA LEU A 16 6.39 11.20 -2.43
C LEU A 16 7.05 11.35 -1.05
N ILE A 17 8.34 11.70 -1.08
CA ILE A 17 9.14 11.86 0.13
C ILE A 17 8.47 12.89 1.04
N GLY A 18 8.26 12.51 2.31
CA GLY A 18 7.63 13.36 3.32
C GLY A 18 6.10 13.35 3.33
N LEU A 19 5.41 12.77 2.35
CA LEU A 19 3.94 12.76 2.31
C LEU A 19 3.33 12.07 3.53
N SER A 20 3.79 10.86 3.85
CA SER A 20 3.25 10.11 5.00
C SER A 20 3.49 10.83 6.33
N GLN A 21 4.65 11.48 6.47
CA GLN A 21 5.01 12.28 7.63
C GLN A 21 4.09 13.50 7.76
N ALA A 22 3.93 14.28 6.69
CA ALA A 22 3.06 15.45 6.67
C ALA A 22 1.60 15.09 6.98
N LEU A 23 1.09 13.98 6.43
CA LEU A 23 -0.25 13.48 6.74
C LEU A 23 -0.37 13.08 8.21
N ALA A 24 0.63 12.41 8.79
CA ALA A 24 0.61 12.01 10.19
C ALA A 24 0.61 13.24 11.11
N GLU A 25 1.41 14.25 10.80
CA GLU A 25 1.47 15.51 11.53
C GLU A 25 0.14 16.28 11.44
N MET A 26 -0.45 16.39 10.26
CA MET A 26 -1.71 17.13 10.08
C MET A 26 -2.92 16.43 10.71
N THR A 27 -2.94 15.10 10.68
CA THR A 27 -4.12 14.32 11.10
C THR A 27 -4.00 13.79 12.53
N GLN A 28 -2.79 13.77 13.10
CA GLN A 28 -2.48 13.09 14.37
C GLN A 28 -2.88 11.60 14.35
N LEU A 29 -2.96 11.00 13.17
CA LEU A 29 -3.25 9.58 12.98
C LEU A 29 -2.02 8.85 12.47
N PRO A 30 -1.84 7.55 12.81
CA PRO A 30 -0.84 6.71 12.18
C PRO A 30 -1.07 6.66 10.66
N VAL A 31 -0.03 6.99 9.88
CA VAL A 31 -0.04 6.88 8.41
C VAL A 31 0.94 5.80 7.99
N ILE A 32 0.45 4.79 7.28
CA ILE A 32 1.20 3.58 6.97
C ILE A 32 1.16 3.33 5.46
N ALA A 33 2.31 3.05 4.86
CA ALA A 33 2.36 2.58 3.47
C ALA A 33 1.74 1.19 3.37
N ALA A 34 0.76 1.02 2.49
CA ALA A 34 0.11 -0.27 2.31
C ALA A 34 1.06 -1.29 1.65
N ASP A 35 1.09 -2.49 2.20
CA ASP A 35 1.70 -3.65 1.55
C ASP A 35 0.60 -4.59 1.03
N PRO A 36 0.25 -4.53 -0.27
CA PRO A 36 -0.80 -5.38 -0.82
C PRO A 36 -0.39 -6.86 -0.88
N PHE A 37 0.91 -7.17 -0.74
CA PHE A 37 1.42 -8.54 -0.80
C PHE A 37 1.44 -9.25 0.56
N ALA A 38 1.11 -8.56 1.66
CA ALA A 38 1.28 -9.07 3.02
C ALA A 38 0.50 -10.37 3.32
N THR A 39 -0.57 -10.64 2.58
CA THR A 39 -1.45 -11.79 2.78
C THR A 39 -1.50 -12.75 1.59
N ILE A 40 -0.62 -12.59 0.59
CA ILE A 40 -0.60 -13.43 -0.61
C ILE A 40 0.78 -14.02 -0.86
N ALA A 41 0.82 -15.22 -1.42
CA ALA A 41 2.08 -15.86 -1.81
C ALA A 41 2.64 -15.20 -3.07
N VAL A 42 3.87 -14.70 -2.98
CA VAL A 42 4.62 -14.17 -4.14
C VAL A 42 5.57 -15.24 -4.66
N SER A 43 5.52 -15.49 -5.98
CA SER A 43 6.38 -16.49 -6.63
C SER A 43 7.87 -16.15 -6.46
N PRO A 44 8.74 -17.13 -6.17
CA PRO A 44 10.18 -16.91 -6.06
C PRO A 44 10.86 -16.53 -7.39
N LYS A 45 10.13 -16.63 -8.51
CA LYS A 45 10.61 -16.22 -9.84
C LYS A 45 10.52 -14.71 -10.08
N LEU A 46 9.82 -13.95 -9.23
CA LEU A 46 9.75 -12.50 -9.33
C LEU A 46 10.98 -11.86 -8.69
N ASP A 47 11.45 -10.77 -9.30
CA ASP A 47 12.44 -9.89 -8.68
C ASP A 47 11.82 -9.22 -7.44
N LYS A 48 12.40 -9.52 -6.28
CA LYS A 48 11.91 -9.03 -4.99
C LYS A 48 12.08 -7.53 -4.84
N ASP A 49 13.12 -6.94 -5.42
CA ASP A 49 13.40 -5.51 -5.32
C ASP A 49 12.43 -4.71 -6.20
N GLU A 50 12.12 -5.24 -7.39
CA GLU A 50 11.10 -4.65 -8.28
C GLU A 50 9.70 -4.68 -7.65
N VAL A 51 9.33 -5.83 -7.08
CA VAL A 51 8.07 -5.96 -6.33
C VAL A 51 8.06 -4.97 -5.17
N ASN A 52 9.16 -4.86 -4.42
CA ASN A 52 9.27 -3.97 -3.26
C ASN A 52 9.10 -2.50 -3.62
N ARG A 53 9.70 -2.07 -4.73
CA ARG A 53 9.62 -0.70 -5.23
C ARG A 53 8.22 -0.33 -5.73
N SER A 54 7.48 -1.31 -6.22
CA SER A 54 6.17 -1.12 -6.85
C SER A 54 4.98 -1.42 -5.94
N ARG A 55 5.23 -1.82 -4.67
CA ARG A 55 4.19 -2.34 -3.76
C ARG A 55 2.96 -1.46 -3.68
N THR A 56 3.11 -0.19 -3.34
CA THR A 56 1.97 0.72 -3.20
C THR A 56 1.25 0.96 -4.52
N SER A 57 1.95 0.97 -5.65
CA SER A 57 1.34 1.17 -6.98
C SER A 57 0.54 -0.03 -7.48
N LEU A 58 0.82 -1.24 -7.00
CA LEU A 58 0.18 -2.48 -7.45
C LEU A 58 -1.12 -2.81 -6.71
N THR A 59 -1.53 -2.04 -5.69
CA THR A 59 -2.73 -2.33 -4.89
C THR A 59 -3.99 -2.50 -5.75
N VAL A 60 -4.22 -1.63 -6.73
CA VAL A 60 -5.40 -1.71 -7.62
C VAL A 60 -5.30 -2.91 -8.55
N ALA A 61 -4.15 -3.11 -9.20
CA ALA A 61 -3.94 -4.22 -10.13
C ALA A 61 -4.11 -5.58 -9.43
N LEU A 62 -3.61 -5.71 -8.20
CA LEU A 62 -3.82 -6.91 -7.38
C LEU A 62 -5.30 -7.13 -7.08
N GLY A 63 -6.03 -6.08 -6.67
CA GLY A 63 -7.47 -6.18 -6.41
C GLY A 63 -8.26 -6.65 -7.63
N LEU A 64 -7.91 -6.16 -8.83
CA LEU A 64 -8.52 -6.60 -10.09
C LEU A 64 -8.23 -8.07 -10.39
N ALA A 65 -6.99 -8.52 -10.18
CA ALA A 65 -6.61 -9.92 -10.37
C ALA A 65 -7.36 -10.84 -9.40
N LEU A 66 -7.46 -10.47 -8.12
CA LEU A 66 -8.21 -11.23 -7.11
C LEU A 66 -9.72 -11.25 -7.42
N GLY A 67 -10.29 -10.12 -7.83
CA GLY A 67 -11.71 -10.03 -8.19
C GLY A 67 -12.08 -10.84 -9.43
N GLY A 68 -11.15 -10.98 -10.38
CA GLY A 68 -11.34 -11.84 -11.56
C GLY A 68 -11.29 -13.34 -11.26
N MET A 69 -10.86 -13.74 -10.05
CA MET A 69 -10.89 -15.14 -9.60
C MET A 69 -12.16 -15.51 -8.83
N ALA A 70 -13.00 -14.52 -8.49
CA ALA A 70 -14.22 -14.69 -7.71
C ALA A 70 -15.44 -15.08 -8.57
#